data_AF-A0A8G1J497-F1
#
_entry.id   AF-A0A8G1J497-F1
#
_cell.length_a   1.000
_cell.length_b   1.000
_cell.length_c   1.000
_cell.angle_alpha   90.00
_cell.angle_beta   90.00
_cell.angle_gamma   90.00
#
_symmetry.space_group_name_H-M   'P 1'
#
loop_
_entity.id
_entity.type
_entity.pdbx_description
1 polymer ?
#
loop_
_entity_poly.entity_id
_entity_poly.type
_entity_poly.pdbx_seq_one_letter_code
_entity_poly.pdbx_strand_id
1 'polypeptide(L)'
;MKACGIDLAAGGLPFPGAVTAIRLHRRRQVKGKKQSRETVYAVTTLEAHRASPADIAALVRRHWVIENRHHLVRDTTFREDASRLRTGSAPRAMAAFRNLAIGALRLSGVDNLAKATRHNARNPYRPLPFIGITP
;
A
#
# COMPACT_ATOMS: atom_id res chain seq x y z
N MET A 1 -8.63 4.39 -12.08
CA MET A 1 -7.38 5.04 -12.49
C MET A 1 -6.94 4.38 -13.80
N LYS A 2 -6.87 5.11 -14.91
CA LYS A 2 -6.33 4.56 -16.17
C LYS A 2 -4.99 5.27 -16.42
N ALA A 3 -3.90 4.49 -16.49
CA ALA A 3 -2.65 4.96 -17.05
C ALA A 3 -2.85 5.08 -18.57
N CYS A 4 -2.56 6.25 -19.14
CA CYS A 4 -2.88 6.58 -20.53
C CYS A 4 -1.64 6.58 -21.44
N GLY A 5 -0.44 6.46 -20.88
CA GLY A 5 0.82 6.40 -21.61
C GLY A 5 2.00 6.26 -20.65
N ILE A 6 3.02 5.53 -21.07
CA ILE A 6 4.31 5.38 -20.38
C ILE A 6 5.42 5.60 -21.40
N ASP A 7 6.27 6.59 -21.14
CA ASP A 7 7.50 6.81 -21.90
C ASP A 7 8.69 6.29 -21.08
N LEU A 8 9.60 5.56 -21.73
CA LEU A 8 10.83 5.05 -21.13
C LEU A 8 12.04 5.71 -21.78
N ALA A 9 12.97 6.20 -20.97
CA ALA A 9 14.25 6.73 -21.43
C ALA A 9 15.39 6.11 -20.62
N ALA A 10 16.48 5.73 -21.30
CA ALA A 10 17.66 5.15 -20.68
C ALA A 10 18.81 6.17 -20.57
N GLY A 11 19.57 6.12 -19.47
CA GLY A 11 20.84 6.83 -19.30
C GLY A 11 20.77 8.23 -18.65
N GLY A 12 21.91 8.66 -18.08
CA GLY A 12 22.15 10.04 -17.62
C GLY A 12 21.42 10.48 -16.34
N LEU A 13 20.81 9.56 -15.58
CA LEU A 13 20.03 9.92 -14.40
C LEU A 13 20.94 10.23 -13.20
N PRO A 14 20.72 11.34 -12.47
CA PRO A 14 21.48 11.69 -11.26
C PRO A 14 21.04 10.87 -10.04
N PHE A 15 20.52 9.65 -10.24
CA PHE A 15 20.05 8.75 -9.19
C PHE A 15 20.86 7.45 -9.25
N PRO A 16 21.73 7.16 -8.27
CA PRO A 16 22.59 5.98 -8.28
C PRO A 16 21.80 4.69 -8.48
N GLY A 17 22.24 3.88 -9.45
CA GLY A 17 21.62 2.59 -9.77
C GLY A 17 20.34 2.66 -10.63
N ALA A 18 19.77 3.84 -10.87
CA ALA A 18 18.65 3.95 -11.82
C ALA A 18 19.16 3.81 -13.26
N VAL A 19 18.49 2.95 -14.03
CA VAL A 19 18.84 2.66 -15.44
C VAL A 19 17.79 3.25 -16.39
N THR A 20 16.53 3.31 -15.95
CA THR A 20 15.41 3.78 -16.77
C THR A 20 14.57 4.82 -16.03
N ALA A 21 14.26 5.92 -16.71
CA ALA A 21 13.24 6.88 -16.29
C ALA A 21 11.89 6.55 -16.92
N ILE A 22 10.84 6.73 -16.15
CA ILE A 22 9.46 6.42 -16.50
C ILE A 22 8.65 7.72 -16.39
N ARG A 23 8.02 8.15 -17.48
CA ARG A 23 6.96 9.17 -17.43
C ARG A 23 5.61 8.48 -17.53
N LEU A 24 4.79 8.60 -16.50
CA LEU A 24 3.46 8.00 -16.42
C LEU A 24 2.37 9.07 -16.51
N HIS A 25 1.48 8.93 -17.48
CA HIS A 25 0.28 9.76 -17.55
C HIS A 25 -0.92 9.06 -16.90
N ARG A 26 -1.54 9.68 -15.91
CA ARG A 26 -2.73 9.17 -15.22
C ARG A 26 -3.95 10.02 -15.54
N ARG A 27 -5.08 9.35 -15.77
CA ARG A 27 -6.40 9.97 -15.86
C ARG A 27 -7.33 9.38 -14.81
N ARG A 28 -8.02 10.26 -14.08
CA ARG A 28 -9.06 9.88 -13.12
C ARG A 28 -10.35 10.59 -13.49
N GLN A 29 -11.40 9.81 -13.64
CA GLN A 29 -12.77 10.28 -13.78
C GLN A 29 -13.54 9.84 -12.54
N VAL A 30 -14.23 10.79 -11.90
CA VAL A 30 -15.16 10.54 -10.79
C VAL A 30 -16.52 11.08 -11.23
N LYS A 31 -17.60 10.33 -11.01
CA LYS A 31 -18.96 10.77 -11.38
C LYS A 31 -19.25 12.14 -10.78
N GLY A 32 -19.72 13.08 -11.60
CA GLY A 32 -20.03 14.45 -11.17
C GLY A 32 -18.81 15.36 -10.95
N LYS A 33 -17.58 14.91 -11.25
CA LYS A 33 -16.37 15.75 -11.16
C LYS A 33 -15.69 15.88 -12.52
N LYS A 34 -15.00 17.00 -12.73
CA LYS A 34 -14.12 17.21 -13.89
C LYS A 34 -13.03 16.14 -13.92
N GLN A 35 -12.68 15.68 -15.11
CA GLN A 35 -11.60 14.72 -15.30
C GLN A 35 -10.28 15.35 -14.81
N SER A 36 -9.52 14.62 -13.98
CA SER A 36 -8.16 15.04 -13.63
C SER A 36 -7.12 14.30 -14.45
N ARG A 37 -6.02 15.01 -14.74
CA ARG A 37 -4.82 14.49 -15.42
C ARG A 37 -3.62 14.76 -14.53
N GLU A 38 -2.75 13.77 -14.40
CA GLU A 38 -1.53 13.85 -13.59
C GLU A 38 -0.40 13.21 -14.39
N THR A 39 0.78 13.82 -14.36
CA THR A 39 2.02 13.24 -14.90
C THR A 39 2.92 12.91 -13.72
N VAL A 40 3.35 11.66 -13.62
CA VAL A 40 4.21 11.16 -12.56
C VAL A 40 5.52 10.67 -13.17
N TYR A 41 6.63 11.04 -12.55
CA TYR A 41 7.96 10.56 -12.92
C TYR A 41 8.43 9.51 -11.92
N ALA A 42 8.99 8.41 -12.42
CA ALA A 42 9.58 7.36 -11.61
C ALA A 42 10.90 6.90 -12.23
N VAL A 43 11.75 6.26 -11.42
CA VAL A 43 13.01 5.66 -11.86
C VAL A 43 13.05 4.20 -11.45
N THR A 44 13.76 3.38 -12.22
CA THR A 44 13.91 1.96 -11.93
C THR A 44 15.28 1.45 -12.37
N THR A 45 15.77 0.41 -11.69
CA THR A 45 16.92 -0.40 -12.10
C THR A 45 16.58 -1.33 -13.28
N LEU A 46 15.29 -1.49 -13.60
CA LEU A 46 14.83 -2.34 -14.69
C LEU A 46 15.17 -1.73 -16.06
N GLU A 47 15.91 -2.47 -16.87
CA GLU A 47 16.30 -2.04 -18.22
C GLU A 47 15.07 -1.92 -19.13
N ALA A 48 14.99 -0.85 -19.92
CA ALA A 48 13.83 -0.54 -20.75
C ALA A 48 13.45 -1.65 -21.76
N HIS A 49 14.40 -2.48 -22.19
CA HIS A 49 14.15 -3.59 -23.11
C HIS A 49 13.61 -4.86 -22.41
N ARG A 50 13.71 -4.95 -21.08
CA ARG A 50 13.26 -6.11 -20.29
C ARG A 50 11.79 -6.05 -19.87
N ALA A 51 11.15 -4.90 -20.05
CA ALA A 51 9.76 -4.71 -19.66
C ALA A 51 9.06 -3.77 -20.63
N SER A 52 7.91 -4.21 -21.13
CA SER A 52 7.07 -3.36 -21.95
C SER A 52 6.45 -2.23 -21.10
N PRO A 53 5.98 -1.13 -21.72
CA PRO A 53 5.16 -0.15 -21.05
C PRO A 53 3.96 -0.76 -20.29
N ALA A 54 3.38 -1.86 -20.79
CA ALA A 54 2.28 -2.55 -20.13
C ALA A 54 2.71 -3.23 -18.83
N ASP A 55 3.90 -3.82 -18.79
CA ASP A 55 4.48 -4.46 -17.61
C ASP A 55 4.76 -3.41 -16.53
N ILE A 56 5.37 -2.28 -16.90
CA ILE A 56 5.58 -1.15 -16.01
C ILE A 56 4.24 -0.63 -15.47
N ALA A 57 3.22 -0.50 -16.32
CA ALA A 57 1.88 -0.10 -15.87
C ALA A 57 1.29 -1.10 -14.85
N ALA A 58 1.51 -2.40 -15.05
CA ALA A 58 1.06 -3.43 -14.13
C ALA A 58 1.79 -3.35 -12.79
N LEU A 59 3.11 -3.14 -12.79
CA LEU A 59 3.91 -2.95 -11.58
C LEU A 59 3.45 -1.72 -10.79
N VAL A 60 3.26 -0.58 -11.48
CA VAL A 60 2.73 0.64 -10.84
C VAL A 60 1.34 0.38 -10.24
N ARG A 61 0.45 -0.30 -10.96
CA ARG A 61 -0.89 -0.65 -10.43
C ARG A 61 -0.79 -1.56 -9.20
N ARG A 62 0.09 -2.56 -9.22
CA ARG A 62 0.32 -3.47 -8.08
C ARG A 62 0.86 -2.74 -6.86
N HIS A 63 1.70 -1.73 -7.06
CA HIS A 63 2.18 -0.88 -5.97
C HIS A 63 1.00 -0.19 -5.24
N TRP A 64 0.04 0.37 -5.96
CA TRP A 64 -1.18 0.97 -5.37
C TRP A 64 -2.05 -0.03 -4.59
N VAL A 65 -1.99 -1.32 -4.92
CA VAL A 65 -2.70 -2.35 -4.16
C VAL A 65 -2.15 -2.46 -2.74
N ILE A 66 -0.85 -2.23 -2.54
CA ILE A 66 -0.24 -2.22 -1.20
C ILE A 66 -0.87 -1.12 -0.36
N GLU A 67 -0.97 0.09 -0.92
CA GLU A 67 -1.56 1.22 -0.22
C GLU A 67 -3.03 1.02 0.11
N ASN A 68 -3.83 0.59 -0.87
CA ASN A 68 -5.25 0.33 -0.63
C ASN A 68 -5.50 -0.83 0.33
N ARG A 69 -4.69 -1.89 0.31
CA ARG A 69 -4.90 -3.03 1.19
C ARG A 69 -4.37 -2.75 2.59
N HIS A 70 -3.24 -2.06 2.74
CA HIS A 70 -2.63 -1.87 4.05
C HIS A 70 -3.08 -0.57 4.71
N HIS A 71 -2.90 0.58 4.05
CA HIS A 71 -3.16 1.89 4.65
C HIS A 71 -4.64 2.09 4.95
N LEU A 72 -5.53 1.84 3.98
CA LEU A 72 -6.98 1.99 4.22
C LEU A 72 -7.47 1.19 5.44
N VAL A 73 -7.02 -0.06 5.59
CA VAL A 73 -7.40 -0.89 6.74
C VAL A 73 -6.85 -0.31 8.04
N ARG A 74 -5.60 0.17 8.03
CA ARG A 74 -4.98 0.75 9.21
C ARG A 74 -5.68 2.06 9.63
N ASP A 75 -6.01 2.91 8.66
CA ASP A 75 -6.61 4.23 8.91
C ASP A 75 -8.07 4.09 9.35
N THR A 76 -8.83 3.19 8.72
CA THR A 76 -10.27 3.04 9.00
C THR A 76 -10.57 1.99 10.08
N THR A 77 -10.08 0.76 9.91
CA THR A 77 -10.40 -0.35 10.82
C THR A 77 -9.64 -0.23 12.14
N PHE A 78 -8.37 0.17 12.09
CA PHE A 78 -7.53 0.36 13.28
C PHE A 78 -7.43 1.82 13.74
N ARG A 79 -8.14 2.73 13.05
CA ARG A 79 -8.32 4.13 13.43
C ARG A 79 -6.98 4.85 13.67
N GLU A 80 -5.97 4.54 12.85
CA GLU A 80 -4.63 5.13 12.99
C GLU A 80 -4.67 6.66 12.96
N ASP A 81 -5.36 7.26 11.99
CA ASP A 81 -5.47 8.72 11.88
C ASP A 81 -6.16 9.38 13.08
N ALA A 82 -7.12 8.66 13.68
CA ALA A 82 -7.83 9.14 14.87
C ALA A 82 -7.02 8.94 16.18
N SER A 83 -5.85 8.29 16.12
CA SER A 83 -5.00 8.02 17.27
C SER A 83 -4.39 9.32 17.80
N ARG A 84 -4.63 9.61 19.08
CA ARG A 84 -4.11 10.81 19.78
C ARG A 84 -2.76 10.61 20.47
N LEU A 85 -2.17 9.42 20.36
CA LEU A 85 -0.84 9.16 20.89
C LEU A 85 0.21 9.99 20.13
N ARG A 86 0.96 10.82 20.87
CA ARG A 86 1.94 11.78 20.33
C ARG A 86 3.28 11.82 21.09
N THR A 87 3.38 11.13 22.21
CA THR A 87 4.53 11.20 23.12
C THR A 87 5.46 10.00 23.00
N GLY A 88 6.77 10.28 23.06
CA GLY A 88 7.83 9.26 23.11
C GLY A 88 7.75 8.24 21.96
N SER A 89 7.93 6.96 22.29
CA SER A 89 7.88 5.84 21.33
C SER A 89 6.47 5.31 21.06
N ALA A 90 5.44 5.84 21.72
CA ALA A 90 4.07 5.30 21.64
C ALA A 90 3.49 5.28 20.20
N PRO A 91 3.67 6.31 19.35
CA PRO A 91 3.20 6.26 17.97
C PRO A 91 3.83 5.11 17.17
N ARG A 92 5.14 4.89 17.35
CA ARG A 92 5.88 3.82 16.67
C ARG A 92 5.45 2.43 17.16
N ALA A 93 5.32 2.26 18.47
CA ALA A 93 4.86 1.01 19.06
C ALA A 93 3.45 0.64 18.57
N MET A 94 2.53 1.61 18.53
CA MET A 94 1.18 1.37 18.02
C MET A 94 1.15 1.04 16.52
N ALA A 95 1.98 1.68 15.70
CA ALA A 95 2.11 1.32 14.30
C ALA A 95 2.59 -0.13 14.15
N ALA A 96 3.55 -0.57 14.96
CA ALA A 96 4.03 -1.95 14.96
C ALA A 96 2.93 -2.94 15.37
N PHE A 97 2.18 -2.67 16.45
CA PHE A 97 1.09 -3.56 16.88
C PHE A 97 -0.05 -3.65 15.86
N ARG A 98 -0.41 -2.54 15.20
CA ARG A 98 -1.40 -2.57 14.12
C ARG A 98 -0.91 -3.40 12.93
N ASN A 99 0.36 -3.27 12.56
CA ASN A 99 0.95 -4.07 11.48
C ASN A 99 0.96 -5.56 11.83
N LEU A 100 1.32 -5.90 13.07
CA LEU A 100 1.27 -7.26 13.57
C LEU A 100 -0.15 -7.83 13.48
N ALA A 101 -1.16 -7.11 13.97
CA ALA A 101 -2.55 -7.56 13.93
C ALA A 101 -3.06 -7.74 12.49
N ILE A 102 -2.77 -6.80 11.59
CA ILE A 102 -3.14 -6.90 10.17
C ILE A 102 -2.45 -8.11 9.53
N GLY A 103 -1.15 -8.29 9.79
CA GLY A 103 -0.36 -9.40 9.26
C GLY A 103 -0.87 -10.75 9.75
N ALA A 104 -1.05 -10.92 11.07
CA ALA A 104 -1.51 -12.16 11.69
C ALA A 104 -2.88 -12.60 11.14
N LEU A 105 -3.85 -11.67 11.05
CA LEU A 105 -5.16 -11.97 10.48
C LEU A 105 -5.08 -12.40 9.01
N ARG A 106 -4.25 -11.73 8.21
CA ARG A 106 -4.08 -12.06 6.78
C ARG A 106 -3.40 -13.40 6.56
N LEU A 107 -2.34 -13.67 7.31
CA LEU A 107 -1.61 -14.94 7.25
C LEU A 107 -2.51 -16.11 7.67
N SER A 108 -3.50 -15.84 8.53
CA SER A 108 -4.52 -16.80 8.94
C SER A 108 -5.70 -16.93 7.96
N GLY A 109 -5.59 -16.33 6.77
CA GLY A 109 -6.60 -16.45 5.71
C GLY A 109 -7.86 -15.60 5.91
N VAL A 110 -7.87 -14.65 6.84
CA VAL A 110 -9.03 -13.77 7.07
C VAL A 110 -9.24 -12.82 5.89
N ASP A 111 -10.43 -12.87 5.31
CA ASP A 111 -10.85 -12.04 4.18
C ASP A 111 -11.38 -10.66 4.61
N ASN A 112 -12.10 -10.59 5.73
CA ASN A 112 -12.70 -9.37 6.27
C ASN A 112 -12.10 -9.00 7.63
N LEU A 113 -11.04 -8.19 7.58
CA LEU A 113 -10.33 -7.74 8.77
C LEU A 113 -11.21 -6.92 9.72
N ALA A 114 -12.15 -6.11 9.21
CA ALA A 114 -13.03 -5.32 10.08
C ALA A 114 -13.98 -6.21 10.90
N LYS A 115 -14.53 -7.27 10.28
CA LYS A 115 -15.36 -8.28 10.99
C LYS A 115 -14.52 -9.02 12.03
N ALA A 116 -13.33 -9.48 11.67
CA ALA A 116 -12.45 -10.20 12.59
C ALA A 116 -12.00 -9.32 13.76
N THR A 117 -11.59 -8.07 13.53
CA THR A 117 -11.24 -7.13 14.60
C THR A 117 -12.41 -6.93 15.57
N ARG A 118 -13.63 -6.73 15.07
CA ARG A 118 -14.84 -6.61 15.93
C ARG A 118 -15.15 -7.88 16.72
N HIS A 119 -14.96 -9.05 16.12
CA HIS A 119 -15.15 -10.34 16.79
C HIS A 119 -14.15 -10.55 17.94
N ASN A 120 -12.90 -10.13 17.75
CA ASN A 120 -11.83 -10.28 18.74
C ASN A 120 -11.83 -9.18 19.81
N ALA A 121 -12.40 -8.00 19.54
CA ALA A 121 -12.31 -6.82 20.42
C ALA A 121 -12.81 -7.02 21.86
N ARG A 122 -13.67 -8.01 22.11
CA ARG A 122 -14.28 -8.29 23.43
C ARG A 122 -13.66 -9.48 24.16
N ASN A 123 -12.70 -10.17 23.58
CA ASN A 123 -12.03 -11.30 24.22
C ASN A 123 -10.54 -11.33 23.84
N PRO A 124 -9.63 -10.99 24.77
CA PRO A 124 -8.20 -10.90 24.50
C PRO A 124 -7.54 -12.25 24.20
N TYR A 125 -8.18 -13.38 24.53
CA TYR A 125 -7.66 -14.72 24.25
C TYR A 125 -7.94 -15.19 22.82
N ARG A 126 -9.02 -14.71 22.18
CA ARG A 126 -9.36 -15.08 20.79
C ARG A 126 -8.28 -14.76 19.76
N PRO A 127 -7.56 -13.62 19.84
CA PRO A 127 -6.53 -13.32 18.85
C PRO A 127 -5.19 -14.04 19.10
N LEU A 128 -4.96 -14.64 20.27
CA LEU A 128 -3.68 -15.26 20.62
C LEU A 128 -3.25 -16.40 19.67
N PRO A 129 -4.15 -17.30 19.22
CA PRO A 129 -3.79 -18.34 18.26
C PRO A 129 -3.28 -17.80 16.92
N PHE A 130 -3.69 -16.60 16.49
CA PHE A 130 -3.19 -16.00 15.24
C PHE A 130 -1.70 -15.64 15.29
N ILE A 131 -1.11 -15.59 16.48
CA ILE A 131 0.31 -15.35 16.71
C ILE A 131 1.01 -16.54 17.35
N GLY A 132 0.39 -17.73 17.30
CA GLY A 132 0.98 -18.97 17.80
C GLY A 132 0.99 -19.12 19.32
N ILE A 133 0.17 -18.35 20.04
CA ILE A 133 0.02 -18.46 21.50
C ILE A 133 -1.27 -19.23 21.79
N THR A 134 -1.12 -20.42 22.36
CA THR A 134 -2.23 -21.24 22.85
C THR A 134 -2.51 -20.89 24.32
N PRO A 135 -3.77 -20.74 24.75
CA PRO A 135 -4.11 -20.51 26.15
C PRO A 135 -3.71 -21.66 27.08
#